data_AF-A0A540V1I0-F1
#
_entry.id   AF-A0A540V1I0-F1
#
_cell.length_a   1.000
_cell.length_b   1.000
_cell.length_c   1.000
_cell.angle_alpha   90.00
_cell.angle_beta   90.00
_cell.angle_gamma   90.00
#
_symmetry.space_group_name_H-M   'P 1'
#
loop_
_entity.id
_entity.type
_entity.pdbx_description
1 polymer ?
#
loop_
_entity_poly.entity_id
_entity_poly.type
_entity_poly.pdbx_seq_one_letter_code
_entity_poly.pdbx_strand_id
1 'polypeptide(L)'
;MIRLSWLISLAISFFGFLIVNQLFNVQPKGATGNLGFIGVIFLFPFLCLSLLTTFRYFATAIGTVTSVGKIMGIFGGIVLIGILLYLFIDMKNSIKGPIFALNQETSRLYFDLYTFGLIHAISGVLGALYGIARPISLEQAKENNQNDVE
;
A
#
# COMPACT_ATOMS: atom_id res chain seq x y z
N MET A 1 5.55 -0.62 19.27
CA MET A 1 6.44 -0.75 18.07
C MET A 1 5.78 -0.74 16.66
N ILE A 2 4.46 -0.95 16.50
CA ILE A 2 3.79 -1.17 15.18
C ILE A 2 3.91 -0.01 14.17
N ARG A 3 3.98 1.25 14.64
CA ARG A 3 4.10 2.42 13.75
C ARG A 3 5.39 2.43 12.94
N LEU A 4 6.52 2.11 13.57
CA LEU A 4 7.83 2.15 12.92
C LEU A 4 7.97 1.03 11.89
N SER A 5 7.56 -0.19 12.24
CA SER A 5 7.59 -1.32 11.31
C SER A 5 6.68 -1.09 10.10
N TRP A 6 5.50 -0.48 10.32
CA TRP A 6 4.63 -0.03 9.24
C TRP A 6 5.33 0.97 8.32
N LEU A 7 5.88 2.06 8.87
CA LEU A 7 6.57 3.09 8.07
C LEU A 7 7.77 2.53 7.28
N ILE A 8 8.56 1.64 7.89
CA ILE A 8 9.69 0.99 7.22
C ILE A 8 9.19 0.11 6.06
N SER A 9 8.18 -0.73 6.30
CA SER A 9 7.61 -1.58 5.25
C SER A 9 7.01 -0.78 4.10
N LEU A 10 6.38 0.36 4.42
CA LEU A 10 5.82 1.29 3.45
C LEU A 10 6.92 1.96 2.62
N ALA A 11 8.02 2.39 3.25
CA ALA A 11 9.17 2.96 2.55
C ALA A 11 9.83 1.93 1.62
N ILE A 12 10.12 0.71 2.11
CA ILE A 12 10.76 -0.35 1.31
C ILE A 12 9.92 -0.69 0.08
N SER A 13 8.61 -0.92 0.26
CA SER A 13 7.72 -1.24 -0.85
C SER A 13 7.53 -0.06 -1.81
N PHE A 14 7.51 1.18 -1.31
CA PHE A 14 7.45 2.39 -2.14
C PHE A 14 8.68 2.53 -3.04
N PHE A 15 9.89 2.44 -2.47
CA PHE A 15 11.12 2.48 -3.26
C PHE A 15 11.19 1.30 -4.24
N GLY A 16 10.72 0.13 -3.83
CA GLY A 16 10.59 -1.02 -4.70
C GLY A 16 9.67 -0.76 -5.90
N PHE A 17 8.51 -0.11 -5.70
CA PHE A 17 7.62 0.31 -6.79
C PHE A 17 8.35 1.21 -7.81
N LEU A 18 9.06 2.22 -7.31
CA LEU A 18 9.82 3.13 -8.17
C LEU A 18 10.92 2.41 -8.95
N ILE A 19 11.68 1.53 -8.30
CA ILE A 19 12.75 0.75 -8.94
C ILE A 19 12.18 -0.16 -10.02
N VAL A 20 11.09 -0.89 -9.73
CA VAL A 20 10.47 -1.79 -10.70
C VAL A 20 10.00 -1.02 -11.93
N ASN A 21 9.35 0.13 -11.75
CA ASN A 21 8.95 0.99 -12.88
C ASN A 21 10.16 1.41 -13.72
N GLN A 22 11.28 1.78 -13.10
CA GLN A 22 12.51 2.11 -13.83
C GLN A 22 13.10 0.90 -14.57
N LEU A 23 13.08 -0.29 -13.96
CA LEU A 23 13.54 -1.52 -14.61
C LEU A 23 12.72 -1.88 -15.85
N PHE A 24 11.42 -1.55 -15.87
CA PHE A 24 10.59 -1.71 -17.07
C PHE A 24 11.00 -0.77 -18.23
N ASN A 25 11.70 0.32 -17.94
CA ASN A 25 12.19 1.29 -18.94
C ASN A 25 13.61 0.97 -19.45
N VAL A 26 14.35 0.07 -18.80
CA VAL A 26 15.72 -0.29 -19.21
C VAL A 26 15.66 -1.45 -20.21
N GLN A 27 16.15 -1.22 -21.44
CA GLN A 27 16.37 -2.28 -22.42
C GLN A 27 17.83 -2.77 -22.37
N PRO A 28 18.09 -3.99 -21.89
CA PRO A 28 19.45 -4.54 -21.89
C PRO A 28 19.95 -4.76 -23.32
N LYS A 29 21.15 -4.24 -23.63
CA LYS A 29 21.79 -4.47 -24.93
C LYS A 29 22.09 -5.97 -25.09
N GLY A 30 21.50 -6.59 -26.12
CA GLY A 30 21.77 -7.98 -26.49
C GLY A 30 20.96 -9.05 -25.74
N ALA A 31 19.92 -8.68 -24.99
CA ALA A 31 19.03 -9.65 -24.35
C ALA A 31 17.57 -9.44 -24.78
N THR A 32 16.86 -10.53 -25.01
CA THR A 32 15.41 -10.55 -25.28
C THR A 32 14.65 -10.68 -23.96
N GLY A 33 14.27 -9.56 -23.35
CA GLY A 33 13.47 -9.57 -22.11
C GLY A 33 13.43 -8.24 -21.37
N ASN A 34 12.51 -8.12 -20.41
CA ASN A 34 12.35 -6.94 -19.57
C ASN A 34 12.78 -7.23 -18.12
N LEU A 35 13.78 -6.50 -17.61
CA LEU A 35 14.29 -6.65 -16.25
C LEU A 35 13.26 -6.30 -15.16
N GLY A 36 12.22 -5.55 -15.52
CA GLY A 36 11.10 -5.19 -14.66
C GLY A 36 10.42 -6.40 -14.06
N PHE A 37 10.24 -7.49 -14.80
CA PHE A 37 9.59 -8.71 -14.28
C PHE A 37 10.38 -9.34 -13.12
N ILE A 38 11.70 -9.34 -13.19
CA ILE A 38 12.57 -9.80 -12.10
C ILE A 38 12.34 -8.91 -10.87
N GLY A 39 12.29 -7.59 -11.08
CA GLY A 39 11.96 -6.64 -10.03
C GLY A 39 10.61 -6.92 -9.35
N VAL A 40 9.58 -7.30 -10.11
CA VAL A 40 8.26 -7.66 -9.56
C VAL A 40 8.35 -8.85 -8.60
N ILE A 41 9.10 -9.90 -8.98
CA ILE A 41 9.26 -11.11 -8.15
C ILE A 41 9.84 -10.75 -6.78
N PHE A 42 10.85 -9.88 -6.75
CA PHE A 42 11.47 -9.43 -5.50
C PHE A 42 10.57 -8.46 -4.72
N LEU A 43 9.84 -7.58 -5.41
CA LEU A 43 8.95 -6.60 -4.78
C LEU A 43 7.72 -7.25 -4.12
N PHE A 44 7.14 -8.26 -4.75
CA PHE A 44 5.86 -8.85 -4.35
C PHE A 44 5.77 -9.24 -2.86
N PRO A 45 6.73 -9.97 -2.25
CA PRO A 45 6.68 -10.28 -0.83
C PRO A 45 6.70 -9.03 0.06
N PHE A 46 7.52 -8.02 -0.26
CA PHE A 46 7.56 -6.77 0.50
C PHE A 46 6.28 -5.95 0.35
N LEU A 47 5.67 -5.96 -0.83
CA LEU A 47 4.38 -5.33 -1.05
C LEU A 47 3.29 -5.99 -0.20
N CYS A 48 3.22 -7.32 -0.20
CA CYS A 48 2.25 -8.05 0.62
C CYS A 48 2.45 -7.76 2.11
N LEU A 49 3.70 -7.74 2.57
CA LEU A 49 4.03 -7.37 3.95
C LEU A 49 3.60 -5.93 4.25
N SER A 50 3.89 -4.97 3.36
CA SER A 50 3.50 -3.57 3.53
C SER A 50 1.98 -3.38 3.59
N LEU A 51 1.23 -4.10 2.77
CA LEU A 51 -0.24 -4.07 2.81
C LEU A 51 -0.76 -4.68 4.11
N LEU A 52 -0.19 -5.79 4.57
CA LEU A 52 -0.56 -6.43 5.83
C LEU A 52 -0.24 -5.56 7.04
N THR A 53 0.94 -4.95 7.10
CA THR A 53 1.32 -4.04 8.20
C THR A 53 0.47 -2.77 8.18
N THR A 54 0.11 -2.27 6.99
CA THR A 54 -0.83 -1.14 6.85
C THR A 54 -2.20 -1.50 7.41
N PHE A 55 -2.76 -2.64 7.02
CA PHE A 55 -4.01 -3.14 7.57
C PHE A 55 -3.95 -3.24 9.10
N ARG A 56 -2.91 -3.92 9.64
CA ARG A 56 -2.74 -4.12 11.08
C ARG A 56 -2.56 -2.80 11.83
N TYR A 57 -1.79 -1.87 11.27
CA TYR A 57 -1.58 -0.56 11.88
C TYR A 57 -2.90 0.19 12.05
N PHE A 58 -3.71 0.30 10.98
CA PHE A 58 -4.98 1.01 11.06
C PHE A 58 -6.06 0.26 11.86
N ALA A 59 -6.04 -1.08 11.87
CA ALA A 59 -6.91 -1.89 12.72
C ALA A 59 -6.66 -1.65 14.22
N THR A 60 -5.41 -1.44 14.62
CA THR A 60 -5.07 -1.13 16.02
C THR A 60 -5.23 0.36 16.32
N ALA A 61 -4.79 1.24 15.42
CA ALA A 61 -4.79 2.68 15.64
C ALA A 61 -6.20 3.25 15.81
N ILE A 62 -7.21 2.70 15.11
CA ILE A 62 -8.60 3.17 15.23
C ILE A 62 -9.17 2.98 16.65
N GLY A 63 -8.62 2.06 17.44
CA GLY A 63 -9.04 1.80 18.82
C GLY A 63 -8.68 2.92 19.79
N THR A 64 -7.66 3.73 19.49
CA THR A 64 -7.16 4.79 20.38
C THR A 64 -7.73 6.18 20.06
N VAL A 65 -8.57 6.29 19.02
CA VAL A 65 -9.11 7.57 18.54
C VAL A 65 -10.54 7.77 19.02
N THR A 66 -10.94 9.02 19.25
CA THR A 66 -12.33 9.40 19.59
C THR A 66 -13.29 9.05 18.46
N SER A 67 -14.58 8.87 18.76
CA SER A 67 -15.60 8.54 17.74
C SER A 67 -15.62 9.51 16.56
N VAL A 68 -15.44 10.81 16.82
CA VAL A 68 -15.34 11.84 15.76
C VAL A 68 -14.10 11.60 14.90
N GLY A 69 -12.94 11.34 15.52
CA GLY A 69 -11.72 11.04 14.77
C GLY A 69 -11.80 9.74 13.97
N LYS A 70 -12.54 8.72 14.43
CA LYS A 70 -12.81 7.51 13.64
C LYS A 70 -13.57 7.83 12.36
N ILE A 71 -14.66 8.60 12.48
CA ILE A 71 -15.49 9.02 11.34
C ILE A 71 -14.66 9.87 10.37
N MET A 72 -13.93 10.87 10.87
CA MET A 72 -13.08 11.71 10.05
C MET A 72 -11.97 10.92 9.34
N GLY A 73 -11.34 9.97 10.04
CA GLY A 73 -10.30 9.12 9.47
C GLY A 73 -10.82 8.23 8.34
N ILE A 74 -11.97 7.58 8.53
CA ILE A 74 -12.59 6.73 7.50
C ILE A 74 -13.05 7.58 6.32
N PHE A 75 -13.77 8.68 6.58
CA PHE A 75 -14.24 9.57 5.52
C PHE A 75 -13.08 10.16 4.72
N GLY A 76 -12.03 10.63 5.39
CA GLY A 76 -10.80 11.10 4.75
C GLY A 76 -10.12 10.01 3.91
N GLY A 77 -10.08 8.77 4.42
CA GLY A 77 -9.59 7.61 3.67
C GLY A 77 -10.40 7.32 2.40
N ILE A 78 -11.73 7.37 2.48
CA ILE A 78 -12.63 7.17 1.33
C ILE A 78 -12.44 8.28 0.29
N VAL A 79 -12.35 9.55 0.72
CA VAL A 79 -12.06 10.68 -0.18
C VAL A 79 -10.71 10.49 -0.88
N LEU A 80 -9.68 10.09 -0.13
CA LEU A 80 -8.35 9.81 -0.69
C LEU A 80 -8.39 8.67 -1.72
N ILE A 81 -9.12 7.59 -1.43
CA ILE A 81 -9.36 6.49 -2.39
C ILE A 81 -10.01 7.03 -3.66
N GLY A 82 -11.04 7.88 -3.54
CA GLY A 82 -11.71 8.49 -4.68
C GLY A 82 -10.76 9.32 -5.55
N ILE A 83 -9.92 10.16 -4.93
CA ILE A 83 -8.91 10.96 -5.65
C ILE A 83 -7.89 10.06 -6.37
N LEU A 84 -7.34 9.05 -5.68
CA LEU A 84 -6.35 8.16 -6.27
C LEU A 84 -6.94 7.27 -7.37
N LEU A 85 -8.19 6.84 -7.21
CA LEU A 85 -8.91 6.09 -8.23
C LEU A 85 -9.16 6.93 -9.49
N TYR A 86 -9.52 8.20 -9.32
CA TYR A 86 -9.66 9.14 -10.43
C TYR A 86 -8.34 9.27 -11.21
N LEU A 87 -7.22 9.50 -10.51
CA LEU A 87 -5.89 9.60 -11.13
C LEU A 87 -5.45 8.29 -11.81
N PHE A 88 -5.77 7.15 -11.19
CA PHE A 88 -5.52 5.84 -11.79
C PHE A 88 -6.30 5.64 -13.09
N ILE A 89 -7.59 6.01 -13.12
CA ILE A 89 -8.43 5.90 -14.32
C ILE A 89 -7.93 6.82 -15.43
N ASP A 90 -7.54 8.05 -15.11
CA ASP A 90 -6.97 9.00 -16.06
C ASP A 90 -5.69 8.43 -16.70
N MET A 91 -4.77 7.93 -15.87
CA MET A 91 -3.56 7.25 -16.35
C MET A 91 -3.88 6.03 -17.21
N LYS A 92 -4.84 5.19 -16.79
CA LYS A 92 -5.30 4.03 -17.55
C LYS A 92 -5.85 4.42 -18.92
N ASN A 93 -6.56 5.54 -19.02
CA ASN A 93 -7.13 6.03 -20.28
C ASN A 93 -6.07 6.67 -21.19
N SER A 94 -4.93 7.09 -20.66
CA SER A 94 -3.80 7.58 -21.45
C SER A 94 -3.06 6.46 -22.22
N ILE A 95 -3.17 5.21 -21.77
CA ILE A 95 -2.52 4.04 -22.35
C ILE A 95 -3.35 3.51 -23.53
N LYS A 96 -2.72 3.35 -24.70
CA LYS A 96 -3.40 2.93 -25.95
C LYS A 96 -3.20 1.44 -26.27
N GLY A 97 -2.46 0.72 -25.43
CA GLY A 97 -2.16 -0.71 -25.58
C GLY A 97 -3.00 -1.67 -24.72
N PRO A 98 -2.77 -2.99 -24.83
CA PRO A 98 -3.42 -4.00 -24.02
C PRO A 98 -3.03 -3.83 -22.55
N ILE A 99 -3.96 -3.36 -21.72
CA ILE A 99 -3.71 -3.04 -20.31
C ILE A 99 -3.17 -4.21 -19.48
N PHE A 100 -3.47 -5.46 -19.84
CA PHE A 100 -3.00 -6.65 -19.13
C PHE A 100 -1.57 -7.08 -19.50
N ALA A 101 -0.98 -6.49 -20.54
CA ALA A 101 0.43 -6.72 -20.81
C ALA A 101 1.26 -6.06 -19.71
N LEU A 102 2.34 -6.69 -19.25
CA LEU A 102 3.33 -6.09 -18.36
C LEU A 102 4.54 -5.69 -19.21
N ASN A 103 4.50 -4.50 -19.78
CA ASN A 103 5.54 -3.96 -20.65
C ASN A 103 5.88 -2.51 -20.24
N GLN A 104 6.74 -1.85 -21.00
CA GLN A 104 7.20 -0.49 -20.68
C GLN A 104 6.04 0.53 -20.60
N GLU A 105 5.05 0.45 -21.50
CA GLU A 105 3.93 1.39 -21.56
C GLU A 105 2.97 1.19 -20.38
N THR A 106 2.61 -0.06 -20.10
CA THR A 106 1.63 -0.43 -19.07
C THR A 106 2.23 -0.51 -17.66
N SER A 107 3.56 -0.66 -17.52
CA SER A 107 4.22 -0.72 -16.21
C SER A 107 3.94 0.50 -15.34
N ARG A 108 3.78 1.68 -15.97
CA ARG A 108 3.39 2.91 -15.29
C ARG A 108 2.01 2.79 -14.64
N LEU A 109 1.08 2.05 -15.24
CA LEU A 109 -0.22 1.81 -14.61
C LEU A 109 -0.10 1.00 -13.32
N TYR A 110 0.83 0.04 -13.27
CA TYR A 110 0.95 -0.91 -12.17
C TYR A 110 1.92 -0.45 -11.07
N PHE A 111 2.97 0.28 -11.44
CA PHE A 111 4.09 0.65 -10.57
C PHE A 111 4.26 2.18 -10.45
N ASP A 112 3.14 2.89 -10.33
CA ASP A 112 3.12 4.33 -10.08
C ASP A 112 2.66 4.66 -8.65
N LEU A 113 2.92 5.90 -8.24
CA LEU A 113 2.52 6.47 -6.95
C LEU A 113 1.02 6.37 -6.73
N TYR A 114 0.19 6.59 -7.76
CA TYR A 114 -1.27 6.55 -7.60
C TYR A 114 -1.76 5.14 -7.27
N THR A 115 -1.23 4.13 -7.98
CA THR A 115 -1.55 2.72 -7.73
C THR A 115 -1.05 2.28 -6.37
N PHE A 116 0.18 2.65 -6.00
CA PHE A 116 0.76 2.38 -4.69
C PHE A 116 -0.10 2.98 -3.57
N GLY A 117 -0.44 4.26 -3.69
CA GLY A 117 -1.29 4.96 -2.72
C GLY A 117 -2.68 4.33 -2.63
N LEU A 118 -3.28 3.98 -3.77
CA LEU A 118 -4.64 3.45 -3.85
C LEU A 118 -4.78 2.14 -3.08
N ILE A 119 -3.89 1.17 -3.33
CA ILE A 119 -3.93 -0.14 -2.66
C ILE A 119 -3.66 -0.01 -1.14
N HIS A 120 -2.78 0.90 -0.73
CA HIS A 120 -2.51 1.15 0.70
C HIS A 120 -3.65 1.90 1.38
N ALA A 121 -4.30 2.85 0.70
CA ALA A 121 -5.47 3.55 1.20
C ALA A 121 -6.65 2.58 1.40
N ILE A 122 -6.91 1.69 0.42
CA ILE A 122 -7.90 0.62 0.56
C ILE A 122 -7.56 -0.28 1.74
N SER A 123 -6.31 -0.76 1.84
CA SER A 123 -5.87 -1.60 2.96
C SER A 123 -6.06 -0.91 4.32
N GLY A 124 -5.71 0.38 4.41
CA GLY A 124 -5.86 1.18 5.62
C GLY A 124 -7.31 1.38 6.04
N VAL A 125 -8.21 1.68 5.08
CA VAL A 125 -9.65 1.80 5.35
C VAL A 125 -10.23 0.46 5.79
N LEU A 126 -9.89 -0.64 5.12
CA LEU A 126 -10.34 -1.99 5.53
C LEU A 126 -9.82 -2.35 6.93
N GLY A 127 -8.57 -2.00 7.24
CA GLY A 127 -8.00 -2.16 8.58
C GLY A 127 -8.78 -1.40 9.63
N ALA A 128 -9.05 -0.11 9.38
CA ALA A 128 -9.83 0.72 10.30
C ALA A 128 -11.25 0.18 10.51
N LEU A 129 -11.94 -0.24 9.46
CA LEU A 129 -13.28 -0.85 9.55
C LEU A 129 -13.25 -2.15 10.37
N TYR A 130 -12.26 -3.01 10.11
CA TYR A 130 -12.07 -4.24 10.88
C TYR A 130 -11.80 -3.95 12.38
N GLY A 131 -10.96 -2.97 12.68
CA GLY A 131 -10.65 -2.56 14.06
C GLY A 131 -11.86 -1.98 14.81
N ILE A 132 -12.81 -1.37 14.11
CA ILE A 132 -14.10 -0.95 14.68
C ILE A 132 -14.99 -2.15 14.97
N ALA A 133 -15.07 -3.10 14.04
CA ALA A 133 -15.90 -4.30 14.19
C ALA A 133 -15.38 -5.26 15.28
N ARG A 134 -14.07 -5.27 15.51
CA ARG A 134 -13.39 -6.08 16.53
C ARG A 134 -12.52 -5.20 17.41
N PRO A 135 -13.12 -4.43 18.34
CA PRO A 135 -12.34 -3.65 19.28
C PRO A 135 -11.50 -4.61 20.11
N ILE A 136 -10.18 -4.44 20.04
CA ILE A 136 -9.23 -5.18 20.89
C ILE A 136 -9.66 -4.95 22.34
N SER A 137 -9.92 -6.01 23.11
CA SER A 137 -10.28 -5.87 24.52
C SER A 137 -9.19 -5.08 25.23
N LEU A 138 -9.56 -4.09 26.05
CA LEU A 138 -8.62 -3.20 26.75
C LEU A 138 -7.52 -3.95 27.54
N GLU A 139 -7.78 -5.21 27.90
CA GLU A 139 -6.86 -6.13 28.58
C GLU A 139 -5.65 -6.53 27.72
N GLN A 140 -5.87 -6.88 26.44
CA GLN A 140 -4.81 -7.17 25.47
C GLN A 140 -4.02 -5.92 25.05
N ALA A 141 -4.62 -4.74 25.13
CA ALA A 141 -3.93 -3.46 24.85
C ALA A 141 -3.00 -3.03 26.00
N LYS A 142 -3.29 -3.45 27.24
CA LYS A 142 -2.40 -3.25 28.40
C LYS A 142 -1.22 -4.22 28.37
N GLU A 143 -1.47 -5.51 28.11
CA GLU A 143 -0.42 -6.53 28.02
C GLU A 143 0.63 -6.21 26.94
N ASN A 144 0.19 -5.77 25.76
CA ASN A 144 1.10 -5.40 24.67
C ASN A 144 1.91 -4.11 24.93
N ASN A 145 1.42 -3.20 25.77
CA ASN A 145 2.19 -2.01 26.16
C ASN A 145 3.17 -2.30 27.30
N GLN A 146 2.90 -3.31 28.13
CA GLN A 146 3.76 -3.68 29.25
C GLN A 146 4.99 -4.48 28.78
N ASN A 147 4.84 -5.29 27.74
CA ASN A 147 5.93 -6.03 27.10
C ASN A 147 6.80 -5.17 26.15
N ASP A 148 6.37 -3.95 25.80
CA ASP A 148 7.14 -2.99 24.98
C ASP A 148 8.09 -2.12 25.86
N VAL A 149 8.10 -2.28 27.19
CA VAL A 149 8.84 -1.46 28.18
C VAL A 149 9.92 -2.26 28.94
N GLU A 150 9.96 -3.59 28.80
CA GLU A 150 11.07 -4.46 29.25
C GLU A 150 12.06 -4.73 28.12
#